data_AF-A0A2V6WCK0-F1
#
_entry.id   AF-A0A2V6WCK0-F1
#
_cell.length_a   1.000
_cell.length_b   1.000
_cell.length_c   1.000
_cell.angle_alpha   90.00
_cell.angle_beta   90.00
_cell.angle_gamma   90.00
#
_symmetry.space_group_name_H-M   'P 1'
#
loop_
_entity.id
_entity.type
_entity.pdbx_description
1 polymer ?
#
loop_
_entity_poly.entity_id
_entity_poly.type
_entity_poly.pdbx_seq_one_letter_code
_entity_poly.pdbx_strand_id
1 'polypeptide(L)'
;MRRVALVLASLLVVACATAPVAHPPIGVMWGYLGPVANAPTLEILVYAPDRPSCEFSRAMAQTRAGLPVPSQRAAQCEQLAILPYREGGDPVYWVFGAESDPFAAGGNDPGLCASFHQTALQALRPGDALSECEPVIVKHVR
;
A
#
# COMPACT_ATOMS: atom_id res chain seq x y z
N MET A 1 -63.09 -13.06 -20.44
CA MET A 1 -61.84 -12.36 -20.76
C MET A 1 -60.97 -12.36 -19.50
N ARG A 2 -59.93 -13.20 -19.42
CA ARG A 2 -59.09 -13.29 -18.22
C ARG A 2 -57.70 -13.81 -18.57
N ARG A 3 -56.70 -13.14 -17.97
CA ARG A 3 -55.28 -13.50 -17.79
C ARG A 3 -54.31 -13.03 -18.88
N VAL A 4 -53.75 -11.85 -18.62
CA VAL A 4 -52.45 -11.37 -19.14
C VAL A 4 -51.36 -12.19 -18.48
N ALA A 5 -50.57 -12.91 -19.28
CA ALA A 5 -49.37 -13.60 -18.81
C ALA A 5 -48.16 -12.66 -19.04
N LEU A 6 -47.69 -12.03 -17.97
CA LEU A 6 -46.39 -11.38 -17.90
C LEU A 6 -45.32 -12.47 -17.78
N VAL A 7 -44.57 -12.72 -18.86
CA VAL A 7 -43.42 -13.62 -18.86
C VAL A 7 -42.14 -12.79 -18.71
N LEU A 8 -41.62 -12.85 -17.48
CA LEU A 8 -40.22 -12.93 -17.07
C LEU A 8 -39.17 -12.85 -18.19
N ALA A 9 -38.25 -11.89 -18.17
CA ALA A 9 -37.05 -11.84 -17.31
C ALA A 9 -35.80 -12.20 -18.14
N SER A 10 -35.10 -11.17 -18.59
CA SER A 10 -33.69 -11.26 -18.97
C SER A 10 -33.02 -9.92 -18.68
N LEU A 11 -33.03 -9.50 -17.41
CA LEU A 11 -32.08 -8.50 -16.93
C LEU A 11 -30.72 -9.20 -16.85
N LEU A 12 -29.92 -9.02 -17.89
CA LEU A 12 -28.48 -9.26 -17.89
C LEU A 12 -27.84 -8.35 -16.84
N VAL A 13 -27.85 -8.79 -15.58
CA VAL A 13 -27.00 -8.21 -14.56
C VAL A 13 -25.60 -8.76 -14.82
N VAL A 14 -24.86 -8.09 -15.71
CA VAL A 14 -23.40 -8.20 -15.75
C VAL A 14 -22.91 -7.60 -14.44
N ALA A 15 -22.83 -8.44 -13.41
CA ALA A 15 -22.10 -8.11 -12.21
C ALA A 15 -20.62 -8.11 -12.61
N CYS A 16 -20.09 -6.92 -12.93
CA CYS A 16 -18.66 -6.66 -12.87
C CYS A 16 -18.24 -6.83 -11.40
N ALA A 17 -18.03 -8.07 -10.97
CA ALA A 17 -17.30 -8.36 -9.75
C ALA A 17 -15.82 -8.11 -10.05
N THR A 18 -15.41 -6.84 -10.04
CA THR A 18 -14.02 -6.50 -9.80
C THR A 18 -13.65 -7.13 -8.46
N ALA A 19 -12.69 -8.06 -8.46
CA ALA A 19 -12.11 -8.58 -7.23
C ALA A 19 -11.74 -7.39 -6.32
N PRO A 20 -11.94 -7.49 -4.99
CA PRO A 20 -11.56 -6.41 -4.09
C PRO A 20 -10.07 -6.15 -4.25
N VAL A 21 -9.72 -4.97 -4.77
CA VAL A 21 -8.34 -4.50 -4.79
C VAL A 21 -7.94 -4.37 -3.32
N ALA A 22 -6.92 -5.11 -2.89
CA ALA A 22 -6.45 -5.04 -1.51
C ALA A 22 -5.98 -3.62 -1.22
N HIS A 23 -6.58 -2.95 -0.23
CA HIS A 23 -6.15 -1.62 0.18
C HIS A 23 -4.95 -1.72 1.13
N PRO A 24 -4.04 -0.72 1.15
CA PRO A 24 -2.97 -0.67 2.13
C PRO A 24 -3.50 -0.72 3.58
N PRO A 25 -2.84 -1.47 4.48
CA PRO A 25 -3.35 -1.64 5.84
C PRO A 25 -3.31 -0.34 6.66
N ILE A 26 -4.36 -0.07 7.42
CA ILE A 26 -4.47 1.05 8.36
C ILE A 26 -4.41 0.56 9.81
N GLY A 27 -4.02 1.42 10.74
CA GLY A 27 -3.94 1.13 12.17
C GLY A 27 -2.57 1.48 12.77
N VAL A 28 -2.31 0.95 13.97
CA VAL A 28 -0.98 1.05 14.59
C VAL A 28 -0.10 -0.04 14.01
N MET A 29 0.95 0.37 13.32
CA MET A 29 1.86 -0.49 12.57
C MET A 29 3.31 -0.22 13.00
N TRP A 30 4.22 -1.10 12.63
CA TRP A 30 5.66 -0.86 12.74
C TRP A 30 6.20 -0.41 11.39
N GLY A 31 6.84 0.74 11.34
CA GLY A 31 7.40 1.26 10.11
C GLY A 31 8.67 2.04 10.32
N TYR A 32 9.30 2.41 9.22
CA TYR A 32 10.45 3.30 9.21
C TYR A 32 10.28 4.35 8.12
N LEU A 33 10.82 5.52 8.41
CA LEU A 33 10.86 6.67 7.53
C LEU A 33 12.32 6.94 7.17
N GLY A 34 12.59 7.37 5.95
CA GLY A 34 13.94 7.82 5.63
C GLY A 34 14.08 8.56 4.30
N PRO A 35 15.07 9.46 4.19
CA PRO A 35 15.22 10.32 3.03
C PRO A 35 15.68 9.55 1.80
N VAL A 36 15.26 9.98 0.61
CA VAL A 36 15.84 9.51 -0.65
C VAL A 36 17.25 10.12 -0.80
N ALA A 37 18.25 9.28 -1.04
CA ALA A 37 19.67 9.67 -1.00
C ALA A 37 20.03 10.90 -1.87
N ASN A 38 19.41 11.03 -3.04
CA ASN A 38 19.66 12.13 -3.99
C ASN A 38 18.56 13.22 -3.97
N ALA A 39 17.57 13.10 -3.09
CA ALA A 39 16.44 14.01 -2.99
C ALA A 39 15.92 14.04 -1.53
N PRO A 40 16.62 14.74 -0.61
CA PRO A 40 16.37 14.65 0.83
C PRO A 40 15.03 15.25 1.28
N THR A 41 14.34 16.00 0.42
CA THR A 41 12.97 16.47 0.64
C THR A 41 11.93 15.36 0.42
N LEU A 42 12.32 14.30 -0.29
CA LEU A 42 11.50 13.12 -0.48
C LEU A 42 11.82 12.09 0.60
N GLU A 43 10.78 11.52 1.16
CA GLU A 43 10.87 10.55 2.24
C GLU A 43 10.15 9.26 1.86
N ILE A 44 10.82 8.15 2.11
CA ILE A 44 10.32 6.79 1.94
C ILE A 44 9.58 6.38 3.20
N LEU A 45 8.43 5.73 3.03
CA LEU A 45 7.72 5.05 4.09
C LEU A 45 7.60 3.58 3.76
N VAL A 46 7.89 2.75 4.76
CA VAL A 46 7.64 1.32 4.73
C VAL A 46 7.06 0.89 6.08
N TYR A 47 6.02 0.08 6.08
CA TYR A 47 5.42 -0.43 7.32
C TYR A 47 4.86 -1.85 7.20
N ALA A 48 4.76 -2.50 8.35
CA ALA A 48 4.38 -3.90 8.55
C ALA A 48 3.61 -4.05 9.89
N PRO A 49 2.87 -5.14 10.12
CA PRO A 49 2.05 -5.28 11.32
C PRO A 49 2.86 -5.49 12.61
N ASP A 50 4.10 -5.95 12.51
CA ASP A 50 4.95 -6.29 13.65
C ASP A 50 6.41 -5.82 13.48
N ARG A 51 7.09 -5.64 14.61
CA ARG A 51 8.48 -5.17 14.65
C ARG A 51 9.44 -6.10 13.90
N PRO A 52 9.43 -7.44 14.11
CA PRO A 52 10.29 -8.34 13.35
C PRO A 52 10.16 -8.21 11.82
N SER A 53 8.94 -8.09 11.31
CA SER A 53 8.67 -7.90 9.88
C SER A 53 9.17 -6.55 9.38
N CYS A 54 9.01 -5.48 10.16
CA CYS A 54 9.59 -4.18 9.85
C CYS A 54 11.13 -4.25 9.79
N GLU A 55 11.77 -4.83 10.81
CA GLU A 55 13.23 -4.96 10.89
C GLU A 55 13.78 -5.83 9.77
N PHE A 56 13.05 -6.89 9.39
CA PHE A 56 13.39 -7.71 8.24
C PHE A 56 13.36 -6.89 6.95
N SER A 57 12.27 -6.19 6.65
CA SER A 57 12.15 -5.35 5.44
C SER A 57 13.22 -4.25 5.39
N ARG A 58 13.52 -3.64 6.54
CA ARG A 58 14.58 -2.64 6.70
C ARG A 58 15.97 -3.20 6.45
N ALA A 59 16.30 -4.34 7.05
CA ALA A 59 17.62 -4.95 7.01
C ALA A 59 17.92 -5.57 5.64
N MET A 60 16.92 -6.24 5.07
CA MET A 60 17.02 -6.85 3.75
C MET A 60 17.09 -5.80 2.65
N ALA A 61 16.59 -4.57 2.89
CA ALA A 61 16.39 -3.57 1.85
C ALA A 61 15.71 -4.22 0.62
N GLN A 62 14.96 -5.29 0.87
CA GLN A 62 14.34 -6.21 -0.06
C GLN A 62 13.11 -6.73 0.69
N THR A 63 11.92 -6.54 0.12
CA THR A 63 10.72 -7.18 0.70
C THR A 63 10.90 -8.71 0.67
N ARG A 64 10.00 -9.48 1.30
CA ARG A 64 10.04 -10.96 1.18
C ARG A 64 9.98 -11.47 -0.28
N ALA A 65 9.57 -10.61 -1.22
CA ALA A 65 9.60 -10.84 -2.66
C ALA A 65 10.89 -10.38 -3.37
N GLY A 66 11.92 -9.93 -2.65
CA GLY A 66 13.19 -9.50 -3.22
C GLY A 66 13.22 -8.07 -3.77
N LEU A 67 12.21 -7.23 -3.48
CA LEU A 67 12.07 -5.88 -4.04
C LEU A 67 13.07 -4.89 -3.43
N PRO A 68 14.10 -4.42 -4.14
CA PRO A 68 15.08 -3.50 -3.57
C PRO A 68 14.42 -2.18 -3.13
N VAL A 69 14.25 -1.99 -1.82
CA VAL A 69 13.94 -0.70 -1.22
C VAL A 69 15.29 -0.01 -0.95
N PRO A 70 15.50 1.25 -1.34
CA PRO A 70 16.74 1.96 -1.05
C PRO A 70 17.16 1.74 0.41
N SER A 71 18.41 1.34 0.65
CA SER A 71 18.83 0.84 1.96
C SER A 71 18.74 1.94 3.02
N GLN A 72 17.62 1.99 3.74
CA GLN A 72 17.42 2.85 4.91
C GLN A 72 18.03 2.20 6.16
N ARG A 73 19.23 1.60 6.05
CA ARG A 73 19.86 0.86 7.17
C ARG A 73 20.05 1.70 8.42
N ALA A 74 20.05 3.03 8.29
CA ALA A 74 20.12 3.97 9.39
C ALA A 74 18.75 4.36 9.99
N ALA A 75 17.64 4.14 9.27
CA ALA A 75 16.31 4.34 9.82
C ALA A 75 16.03 3.30 10.91
N GLN A 76 15.17 3.63 11.86
CA GLN A 76 14.76 2.72 12.93
C GLN A 76 13.30 2.33 12.72
N CYS A 77 12.99 1.06 12.98
CA CYS A 77 11.59 0.64 13.05
C CYS A 77 10.95 1.16 14.33
N GLU A 78 9.85 1.87 14.18
CA GLU A 78 9.08 2.48 15.26
C GLU A 78 7.58 2.28 15.04
N GLN A 79 6.79 2.56 16.08
CA GLN A 79 5.34 2.49 15.97
C GLN A 79 4.80 3.74 15.30
N LEU A 80 4.05 3.52 14.21
CA LEU A 80 3.37 4.55 13.44
C LEU A 80 1.86 4.28 13.47
N ALA A 81 1.07 5.33 13.61
CA ALA A 81 -0.36 5.30 13.34
C ALA A 81 -0.59 5.65 11.86
N ILE A 82 -1.05 4.67 11.09
CA ILE A 82 -1.47 4.80 9.69
C ILE A 82 -2.98 5.00 9.68
N LEU A 83 -3.41 6.18 9.25
CA LEU A 83 -4.81 6.58 9.28
C LEU A 83 -5.33 6.76 7.86
N PRO A 84 -6.63 6.52 7.62
CA PRO A 84 -7.26 6.89 6.36
C PRO A 84 -7.00 8.36 6.02
N TYR A 85 -6.80 8.64 4.74
CA TYR A 85 -6.70 10.02 4.28
C TYR A 85 -7.98 10.80 4.57
N ARG A 86 -7.79 12.07 4.93
CA ARG A 86 -8.84 13.08 5.01
C ARG A 86 -8.25 14.40 4.53
N GLU A 87 -9.06 15.19 3.86
CA GLU A 87 -8.64 16.51 3.38
C GLU A 87 -8.09 17.37 4.52
N GLY A 88 -6.93 18.00 4.30
CA GLY A 88 -6.21 18.79 5.30
C GLY A 88 -5.51 17.98 6.40
N GLY A 89 -5.46 16.65 6.30
CA GLY A 89 -4.61 15.81 7.15
C GLY A 89 -3.15 15.88 6.74
N ASP A 90 -2.24 15.80 7.72
CA ASP A 90 -0.78 15.90 7.53
C ASP A 90 -0.06 15.12 8.65
N PRO A 91 1.12 14.52 8.41
CA PRO A 91 1.77 14.31 7.11
C PRO A 91 1.09 13.24 6.24
N VAL A 92 0.97 13.52 4.94
CA VAL A 92 0.39 12.61 3.93
C VAL A 92 1.49 11.82 3.23
N TYR A 93 1.29 10.51 3.12
CA TYR A 93 2.10 9.62 2.32
C TYR A 93 1.22 8.89 1.33
N TRP A 94 1.78 8.53 0.19
CA TRP A 94 1.17 7.69 -0.82
C TRP A 94 1.81 6.32 -0.74
N VAL A 95 0.99 5.28 -0.61
CA VAL A 95 1.45 3.92 -0.36
C VAL A 95 0.68 2.89 -1.16
N PHE A 96 1.35 1.81 -1.51
CA PHE A 96 0.74 0.61 -2.08
C PHE A 96 1.05 -0.60 -1.20
N GLY A 97 0.21 -1.62 -1.25
CA GLY A 97 0.39 -2.90 -0.58
C GLY A 97 0.32 -4.07 -1.56
N ALA A 98 0.67 -5.27 -1.09
CA ALA A 98 0.46 -6.51 -1.84
C ALA A 98 -0.78 -7.24 -1.30
N GLU A 99 -1.57 -7.88 -2.16
CA GLU A 99 -2.81 -8.54 -1.75
C GLU A 99 -2.60 -9.64 -0.69
N SER A 100 -1.46 -10.32 -0.74
CA SER A 100 -1.14 -11.46 0.11
C SER A 100 -0.27 -11.12 1.33
N ASP A 101 0.16 -9.86 1.49
CA ASP A 101 1.09 -9.44 2.54
C ASP A 101 0.56 -8.17 3.24
N PRO A 102 0.44 -8.14 4.59
CA PRO A 102 0.08 -6.93 5.34
C PRO A 102 1.18 -5.84 5.34
N PHE A 103 1.99 -5.81 4.30
CA PHE A 103 3.07 -4.87 4.07
C PHE A 103 2.63 -3.77 3.11
N ALA A 104 3.12 -2.55 3.35
CA ALA A 104 2.97 -1.47 2.40
C ALA A 104 4.19 -0.55 2.36
N ALA A 105 4.37 0.08 1.21
CA ALA A 105 5.51 0.93 0.90
C ALA A 105 5.10 2.11 0.02
N GLY A 106 5.89 3.18 0.07
CA GLY A 106 5.69 4.35 -0.76
C GLY A 106 6.50 5.54 -0.26
N GLY A 107 5.91 6.73 -0.28
CA GLY A 107 6.61 7.94 0.15
C GLY A 107 5.71 9.18 0.24
N ASN A 108 6.30 10.31 0.64
CA ASN A 108 5.59 11.57 0.84
C ASN A 108 5.20 12.31 -0.46
N ASP A 109 5.43 11.69 -1.63
CA ASP A 109 5.09 12.22 -2.95
C ASP A 109 4.38 11.14 -3.79
N PRO A 110 3.29 11.45 -4.51
CA PRO A 110 2.60 10.49 -5.34
C PRO A 110 3.47 9.91 -6.46
N GLY A 111 4.36 10.72 -7.05
CA GLY A 111 5.30 10.30 -8.09
C GLY A 111 6.36 9.34 -7.55
N LEU A 112 6.84 9.59 -6.32
CA LEU A 112 7.72 8.65 -5.61
C LEU A 112 7.02 7.31 -5.38
N CYS A 113 5.78 7.31 -4.90
CA CYS A 113 5.00 6.08 -4.74
C CYS A 113 4.84 5.33 -6.08
N ALA A 114 4.44 6.04 -7.14
CA ALA A 114 4.26 5.44 -8.46
C ALA A 114 5.56 4.83 -9.00
N SER A 115 6.71 5.48 -8.77
CA SER A 115 8.01 4.91 -9.14
C SER A 115 8.31 3.62 -8.38
N PHE A 116 8.08 3.57 -7.08
CA PHE A 116 8.27 2.36 -6.28
C PHE A 116 7.30 1.25 -6.67
N HIS A 117 6.04 1.60 -6.94
CA HIS A 117 5.03 0.67 -7.40
C HIS A 117 5.43 0.02 -8.73
N GLN A 118 5.91 0.80 -9.70
CA GLN A 118 6.42 0.27 -10.97
C GLN A 118 7.65 -0.63 -10.80
N THR A 119 8.61 -0.24 -9.96
CA THR A 119 9.76 -1.09 -9.62
C THR A 119 9.31 -2.38 -8.94
N ALA A 120 8.29 -2.32 -8.09
CA ALA A 120 7.74 -3.49 -7.41
C ALA A 120 7.08 -4.45 -8.40
N LEU A 121 6.23 -3.95 -9.30
CA LEU A 121 5.58 -4.75 -10.34
C LEU A 121 6.58 -5.52 -11.22
N GLN A 122 7.74 -4.93 -11.54
CA GLN A 122 8.77 -5.57 -12.37
C GLN A 122 9.44 -6.79 -11.72
N ALA A 123 9.40 -6.89 -10.39
CA ALA A 123 10.05 -7.96 -9.65
C ALA A 123 9.05 -8.99 -9.08
N LEU A 124 7.75 -8.78 -9.27
CA LEU A 124 6.71 -9.72 -8.91
C LEU A 124 6.61 -10.90 -9.88
N ARG A 125 6.08 -12.02 -9.39
CA ARG A 125 5.81 -13.19 -10.23
C ARG A 125 4.53 -12.94 -11.04
N PRO A 126 4.38 -13.59 -12.22
CA PRO A 126 3.12 -13.57 -12.94
C PRO A 126 1.97 -14.07 -12.05
N GLY A 127 0.98 -13.20 -11.80
CA GLY A 127 -0.19 -13.49 -10.96
C GLY A 127 -0.18 -12.80 -9.58
N ASP A 128 0.94 -12.21 -9.16
CA ASP A 128 0.96 -11.34 -7.98
C ASP A 128 0.41 -9.95 -8.37
N ALA A 129 -0.37 -9.34 -7.47
CA ALA A 129 -0.95 -8.02 -7.66
C ALA A 129 -0.55 -7.07 -6.51
N LEU A 130 -0.35 -5.80 -6.87
CA LEU A 130 -0.20 -4.69 -5.94
C LEU A 130 -1.46 -3.84 -5.98
N SER A 131 -1.76 -3.21 -4.86
CA SER A 131 -2.74 -2.13 -4.80
C SER A 131 -2.22 -0.93 -5.58
N GLU A 132 -3.14 -0.06 -5.99
CA GLU A 132 -2.75 1.26 -6.45
C GLU A 132 -2.13 2.09 -5.31
N CYS A 133 -1.42 3.16 -5.67
CA CYS A 133 -0.94 4.13 -4.71
C CYS A 133 -2.12 4.92 -4.11
N GLU A 134 -2.32 4.77 -2.81
CA GLU A 134 -3.40 5.43 -2.06
C GLU A 134 -2.82 6.35 -0.98
N PRO A 135 -3.46 7.51 -0.72
CA PRO A 135 -3.00 8.42 0.32
C PRO A 135 -3.37 7.91 1.72
N VAL A 136 -2.45 8.07 2.67
CA VAL A 136 -2.62 7.79 4.09
C VAL A 136 -2.01 8.92 4.92
N ILE A 137 -2.51 9.10 6.14
CA ILE A 137 -1.89 10.00 7.13
C ILE A 137 -1.03 9.18 8.07
N VAL A 138 0.18 9.65 8.33
CA VAL A 138 1.15 8.94 9.16
C VAL A 138 1.49 9.76 10.39
N LYS A 139 1.48 9.13 11.57
CA LYS A 139 1.85 9.79 12.82
C LYS A 139 2.71 8.88 13.66
N HIS A 140 3.70 9.44 14.36
CA HIS A 140 4.40 8.68 15.40
C HIS A 140 3.46 8.40 16.57
N VAL A 141 3.44 7.16 17.04
CA VAL A 141 2.78 6.80 18.29
C VAL A 141 3.72 7.25 19.42
N ARG A 142 3.30 8.25 20.18
CA ARG A 142 4.04 8.76 21.35
C ARG A 142 3.81 7.87 22.57
#